data_AF-A0A3D0SMQ4-F1
#
_entry.id   AF-A0A3D0SMQ4-F1
#
_cell.length_a   1.000
_cell.length_b   1.000
_cell.length_c   1.000
_cell.angle_alpha   90.00
_cell.angle_beta   90.00
_cell.angle_gamma   90.00
#
_symmetry.space_group_name_H-M   'P 1'
#
loop_
_entity.id
_entity.type
_entity.pdbx_description
1 polymer ?
#
loop_
_entity_poly.entity_id
_entity_poly.type
_entity_poly.pdbx_seq_one_letter_code
_entity_poly.pdbx_strand_id
1 'polypeptide(L)'
;MAWQELVTCALLGTERQTPQLTAGENALGDVLTRLFDHEDREGTLLRAAGTIALWRQAGQKLTPDPQPVPAACPPDRIPVCGPQAREHLTLMLQGHYPELLPEWLTLLHETGLRIPEELLPALLDAGAKQAELRPMLLPVLGQRGHWLAQQQTAWSFAIETGDENLWQTGQFAERLALLRQLRATRPERALALLTATWKEERVRDRKQFLQILADGLSMTDEPFLETVLDDRNTDVAHAAAGLLARLPASRLVQRLTARALPLLRLMPGKRDRLDVELPEDDATLARDGITRS
;
A
#
# COMPACT_ATOMS: atom_id res chain seq x y z
N MET A 1 -24.29 23.05 16.99
CA MET A 1 -24.50 23.84 18.23
C MET A 1 -25.20 23.00 19.29
N ALA A 2 -26.33 22.33 18.98
CA ALA A 2 -27.06 21.45 19.91
C ALA A 2 -26.23 20.46 20.77
N TRP A 3 -25.13 19.85 20.27
CA TRP A 3 -24.35 18.89 21.07
C TRP A 3 -23.61 19.53 22.26
N GLN A 4 -22.99 20.70 22.07
CA GLN A 4 -22.27 21.37 23.16
C GLN A 4 -23.25 21.86 24.24
N GLU A 5 -24.44 22.29 23.85
CA GLU A 5 -25.52 22.68 24.75
C GLU A 5 -26.01 21.51 25.59
N LEU A 6 -26.21 20.32 24.99
CA LEU A 6 -26.59 19.10 25.72
C LEU A 6 -25.48 18.62 26.67
N VAL A 7 -24.22 18.68 26.26
CA VAL A 7 -23.08 18.34 27.14
C VAL A 7 -23.01 19.32 28.32
N THR A 8 -23.22 20.61 28.07
CA THR A 8 -23.22 21.64 29.12
C THR A 8 -24.37 21.42 30.10
N CYS A 9 -25.58 21.12 29.60
CA CYS A 9 -26.74 20.76 30.40
C CYS A 9 -26.48 19.50 31.25
N ALA A 10 -25.89 18.46 30.66
CA ALA A 10 -25.54 17.23 31.37
C ALA A 10 -24.52 17.46 32.50
N LEU A 11 -23.56 18.38 32.31
CA LEU A 11 -22.55 18.71 33.32
C LEU A 11 -23.09 19.59 34.45
N LEU A 12 -24.04 20.49 34.14
CA LEU A 12 -24.63 21.41 35.12
C LEU A 12 -25.85 20.83 35.86
N GLY A 13 -26.47 19.80 35.29
CA GLY A 13 -27.66 19.12 35.81
C GLY A 13 -28.97 19.66 35.22
N THR A 14 -29.87 18.75 34.86
CA THR A 14 -31.19 19.00 34.25
C THR A 14 -32.15 19.79 35.14
N GLU A 15 -31.92 19.82 36.46
CA GLU A 15 -32.63 20.69 37.40
C GLU A 15 -32.22 22.16 37.28
N ARG A 16 -30.93 22.43 37.05
CA ARG A 16 -30.36 23.79 37.02
C ARG A 16 -30.45 24.42 35.64
N GLN A 17 -30.45 23.60 34.60
CA GLN A 17 -30.53 24.04 33.21
C GLN A 17 -31.40 23.09 32.41
N THR A 18 -32.50 23.60 31.85
CA THR A 18 -33.35 22.83 30.94
C THR A 18 -32.60 22.60 29.62
N PRO A 19 -32.58 21.37 29.07
CA PRO A 19 -31.97 21.12 27.77
C PRO A 19 -32.68 21.95 26.70
N GLN A 20 -31.93 22.82 26.01
CA GLN A 20 -32.45 23.56 24.88
C GLN A 20 -32.15 22.76 23.61
N LEU A 21 -33.20 22.28 22.95
CA LEU A 21 -33.08 21.64 21.65
C LEU A 21 -33.21 22.73 20.58
N THR A 22 -32.12 23.47 20.34
CA THR A 22 -32.04 24.37 19.18
C THR A 22 -31.91 23.51 17.92
N ALA A 23 -33.08 23.05 17.45
CA ALA A 23 -33.27 22.41 16.17
C ALA A 23 -32.91 23.42 15.05
N GLY A 24 -31.90 23.10 14.22
CA GLY A 24 -31.82 23.75 12.91
C GLY A 24 -33.04 23.35 12.07
N GLU A 25 -33.36 24.12 11.03
CA GLU A 25 -34.43 23.81 10.07
C GLU A 25 -34.06 22.59 9.19
N ASN A 26 -33.99 21.41 9.81
CA ASN A 26 -33.65 20.15 9.15
C ASN A 26 -34.36 18.97 9.83
N ALA A 27 -34.33 17.80 9.18
CA ALA A 27 -35.01 16.60 9.66
C ALA A 27 -34.57 16.15 11.08
N LEU A 28 -33.33 16.45 11.48
CA LEU A 28 -32.87 16.20 12.85
C LEU A 28 -33.61 17.12 13.84
N GLY A 29 -33.77 18.39 13.49
CA GLY A 29 -34.55 19.34 14.25
C GLY A 29 -36.01 18.91 14.49
N ASP A 30 -36.68 18.41 13.45
CA ASP A 30 -38.06 17.92 13.56
C ASP A 30 -38.20 16.68 14.46
N VAL A 31 -37.18 15.82 14.48
CA VAL A 31 -37.15 14.65 15.39
C VAL A 31 -36.91 15.12 16.83
N LEU A 32 -35.96 16.03 17.04
CA LEU A 32 -35.65 16.55 18.37
C LEU A 32 -36.85 17.28 19.00
N THR A 33 -37.59 18.07 18.21
CA THR A 33 -38.81 18.76 18.66
C THR A 33 -39.89 17.78 19.11
N ARG A 34 -40.07 16.67 18.38
CA ARG A 34 -41.05 15.62 18.74
C ARG A 34 -40.67 14.80 19.97
N LEU A 35 -39.38 14.75 20.29
CA LEU A 35 -38.86 14.02 21.45
C LEU A 35 -38.84 14.86 22.73
N PHE A 36 -39.10 16.17 22.62
CA PHE A 36 -39.10 17.10 23.73
C PHE A 36 -40.28 16.84 24.67
N ASP A 37 -40.00 16.69 25.96
CA ASP A 37 -40.98 16.48 27.00
C ASP A 37 -40.68 17.41 28.19
N HIS A 38 -41.62 18.31 28.49
CA HIS A 38 -41.45 19.31 29.55
C HIS A 38 -41.51 18.72 30.96
N GLU A 39 -42.13 17.54 31.12
CA GLU A 39 -42.32 16.87 32.41
C GLU A 39 -41.15 15.92 32.73
N ASP A 40 -40.41 15.47 31.70
CA ASP A 40 -39.28 14.56 31.80
C ASP A 40 -38.01 15.19 31.19
N ARG A 41 -37.30 15.98 31.99
CA ARG A 41 -36.10 16.73 31.55
C ARG A 41 -34.91 15.80 31.32
N GLU A 42 -34.75 14.81 32.19
CA GLU A 42 -33.71 13.77 32.13
C GLU A 42 -33.89 12.94 30.86
N GLY A 43 -35.11 12.44 30.61
CA GLY A 43 -35.39 11.67 29.42
C GLY A 43 -35.34 12.51 28.15
N THR A 44 -35.70 13.79 28.18
CA THR A 44 -35.50 14.71 27.04
C THR A 44 -34.03 14.87 26.69
N LEU A 45 -33.16 15.07 27.70
CA LEU A 45 -31.71 15.15 27.52
C LEU A 45 -31.16 13.85 26.91
N LEU A 46 -31.54 12.69 27.47
CA LEU A 46 -31.05 11.38 27.01
C LEU A 46 -31.54 11.04 25.59
N ARG A 47 -32.82 11.28 25.29
CA ARG A 47 -33.40 11.09 23.95
C ARG A 47 -32.68 11.96 22.92
N ALA A 48 -32.49 13.24 23.21
CA ALA A 48 -31.80 14.16 22.32
C ALA A 48 -30.32 13.79 22.10
N ALA A 49 -29.61 13.40 23.16
CA ALA A 49 -28.22 12.95 23.06
C ALA A 49 -28.09 11.68 22.19
N GLY A 50 -28.97 10.69 22.39
CA GLY A 50 -29.00 9.46 21.59
C GLY A 50 -29.29 9.72 20.11
N THR A 51 -30.29 10.57 19.82
CA THR A 51 -30.62 10.95 18.44
C THR A 51 -29.48 11.68 17.74
N ILE A 52 -28.82 12.64 18.40
CA ILE A 52 -27.69 13.36 17.80
C ILE A 52 -26.47 12.45 17.62
N ALA A 53 -26.23 11.52 18.54
CA ALA A 53 -25.14 10.55 18.41
C ALA A 53 -25.35 9.65 17.18
N LEU A 54 -26.55 9.08 17.00
CA LEU A 54 -26.90 8.27 15.83
C LEU A 54 -26.82 9.08 14.55
N TRP A 55 -27.34 10.32 14.54
CA TRP A 55 -27.26 11.20 13.38
C TRP A 55 -25.81 11.48 12.97
N ARG A 56 -24.92 11.71 13.93
CA ARG A 56 -23.50 11.93 13.66
C ARG A 56 -22.79 10.69 13.14
N GLN A 57 -23.17 9.51 13.62
CA GLN A 57 -22.62 8.24 13.12
C GLN A 57 -23.12 7.93 11.71
N ALA A 58 -24.42 8.13 11.44
CA ALA A 58 -25.03 7.83 10.15
C ALA A 58 -24.79 8.91 9.08
N GLY A 59 -24.56 10.17 9.48
CA GLY A 59 -24.40 11.32 8.59
C GLY A 59 -22.96 11.55 8.08
N GLN A 60 -22.00 10.72 8.48
CA GLN A 60 -20.63 10.83 7.99
C GLN A 60 -20.54 10.30 6.55
N LYS A 61 -20.30 11.20 5.60
CA LYS A 61 -19.81 10.80 4.28
C LYS A 61 -18.38 10.30 4.46
N LEU A 62 -18.13 9.05 4.09
CA LEU A 62 -16.78 8.53 3.98
C LEU A 62 -16.00 9.44 3.03
N THR A 63 -14.79 9.85 3.44
CA THR A 63 -13.87 10.53 2.54
C THR A 63 -13.57 9.57 1.39
N PRO A 64 -13.79 9.97 0.11
CA PRO A 64 -13.48 9.11 -1.01
C PRO A 64 -11.99 8.79 -0.99
N ASP A 65 -11.66 7.50 -1.02
CA ASP A 65 -10.28 7.05 -1.18
C ASP A 65 -9.85 7.35 -2.63
N PRO A 66 -8.80 8.17 -2.85
CA PRO A 66 -8.31 8.46 -4.19
C PRO A 66 -7.61 7.27 -4.85
N GLN A 67 -7.36 6.18 -4.12
CA GLN A 67 -6.69 5.01 -4.68
C GLN A 67 -7.59 4.29 -5.71
N PRO A 68 -7.01 3.85 -6.84
CA PRO A 68 -7.75 3.08 -7.82
C PRO A 68 -8.18 1.75 -7.22
N VAL A 69 -9.41 1.34 -7.52
CA VAL A 69 -9.93 0.02 -7.12
C VAL A 69 -9.05 -1.06 -7.76
N PRO A 70 -8.61 -2.08 -7.00
CA PRO A 70 -7.86 -3.18 -7.58
C PRO A 70 -8.64 -3.88 -8.68
N ALA A 71 -7.93 -4.40 -9.69
CA ALA A 71 -8.56 -5.22 -10.73
C ALA A 71 -9.28 -6.42 -10.10
N ALA A 72 -10.46 -6.76 -10.61
CA ALA A 72 -11.24 -7.88 -10.08
C ALA A 72 -10.47 -9.21 -10.23
N CYS A 73 -10.54 -10.05 -9.20
CA CYS A 73 -9.96 -11.39 -9.25
C CYS A 73 -10.68 -12.24 -10.32
N PRO A 74 -9.95 -12.91 -11.22
CA PRO A 74 -10.53 -13.91 -12.12
C PRO A 74 -11.24 -15.02 -11.34
N PRO A 75 -12.28 -15.66 -11.92
CA PRO A 75 -12.95 -16.77 -11.25
C PRO A 75 -12.03 -17.99 -11.13
N ASP A 76 -12.14 -18.65 -9.98
CA ASP A 76 -11.47 -19.93 -9.75
C ASP A 76 -12.10 -21.06 -10.56
N ARG A 77 -11.24 -21.94 -11.10
CA ARG A 77 -11.66 -23.16 -11.81
C ARG A 77 -11.68 -24.39 -10.89
N ILE A 78 -11.06 -24.27 -9.72
CA ILE A 78 -10.93 -25.34 -8.72
C ILE A 78 -12.08 -25.21 -7.71
N PRO A 79 -12.82 -26.29 -7.42
CA PRO A 79 -13.89 -26.26 -6.43
C PRO A 79 -13.35 -26.08 -5.00
N VAL A 80 -14.08 -25.33 -4.18
CA VAL A 80 -13.76 -25.13 -2.77
C VAL A 80 -13.96 -26.41 -1.95
N CYS A 81 -13.17 -26.59 -0.89
CA CYS A 81 -13.32 -27.72 0.01
C CYS A 81 -14.70 -27.74 0.70
N GLY A 82 -15.12 -28.94 1.14
CA GLY A 82 -16.37 -29.13 1.87
C GLY A 82 -16.38 -28.51 3.28
N PRO A 83 -17.56 -28.44 3.93
CA PRO A 83 -17.73 -27.78 5.23
C PRO A 83 -16.90 -28.41 6.35
N GLN A 84 -16.79 -29.75 6.40
CA GLN A 84 -15.99 -30.44 7.41
C GLN A 84 -14.50 -30.14 7.27
N ALA A 85 -13.97 -30.12 6.04
CA ALA A 85 -12.58 -29.78 5.78
C ALA A 85 -12.27 -28.34 6.24
N ARG A 86 -13.19 -27.40 5.97
CA ARG A 86 -13.11 -26.02 6.45
C ARG A 86 -13.10 -25.92 7.99
N GLU A 87 -13.96 -26.67 8.67
CA GLU A 87 -14.02 -26.69 10.14
C GLU A 87 -12.69 -27.19 10.74
N HIS A 88 -12.15 -28.29 10.20
CA HIS A 88 -10.85 -28.80 10.64
C HIS A 88 -9.73 -27.78 10.42
N LEU A 89 -9.67 -27.14 9.23
CA LEU A 89 -8.69 -26.10 8.95
C LEU A 89 -8.82 -24.92 9.92
N THR A 90 -10.04 -24.52 10.25
CA THR A 90 -10.30 -23.44 11.21
C THR A 90 -9.73 -23.80 12.59
N LEU A 91 -9.93 -25.02 13.07
CA LEU A 91 -9.38 -25.50 14.35
C LEU A 91 -7.84 -25.48 14.33
N MET A 92 -7.22 -25.94 13.24
CA MET A 92 -5.76 -25.92 13.07
C MET A 92 -5.19 -24.49 13.12
N LEU A 93 -5.84 -23.55 12.46
CA LEU A 93 -5.45 -22.13 12.48
C LEU A 93 -5.67 -21.48 13.85
N GLN A 94 -6.59 -22.00 14.67
CA GLN A 94 -6.78 -21.59 16.07
C GLN A 94 -5.76 -22.22 17.03
N GLY A 95 -4.84 -23.05 16.53
CA GLY A 95 -3.79 -23.69 17.31
C GLY A 95 -4.14 -25.06 17.86
N HIS A 96 -5.26 -25.67 17.43
CA HIS A 96 -5.58 -27.06 17.75
C HIS A 96 -4.95 -28.00 16.72
N TYR A 97 -4.03 -28.86 17.15
CA TYR A 97 -3.31 -29.80 16.27
C TYR A 97 -2.59 -29.12 15.08
N PRO A 98 -1.84 -28.03 15.28
CA PRO A 98 -1.18 -27.29 14.21
C PRO A 98 -0.19 -28.15 13.40
N GLU A 99 0.33 -29.22 13.99
CA GLU A 99 1.20 -30.21 13.35
C GLU A 99 0.53 -30.96 12.19
N LEU A 100 -0.80 -30.99 12.13
CA LEU A 100 -1.56 -31.63 11.06
C LEU A 100 -1.79 -30.71 9.85
N LEU A 101 -1.51 -29.42 9.97
CA LEU A 101 -1.74 -28.45 8.89
C LEU A 101 -0.98 -28.79 7.59
N PRO A 102 0.33 -29.17 7.63
CA PRO A 102 1.05 -29.59 6.43
C PRO A 102 0.38 -30.77 5.70
N GLU A 103 -0.01 -31.80 6.46
CA GLU A 103 -0.68 -33.00 5.92
C GLU A 103 -2.06 -32.65 5.34
N TRP A 104 -2.83 -31.82 6.05
CA TRP A 104 -4.14 -31.39 5.58
C TRP A 104 -4.06 -30.61 4.26
N LEU A 105 -3.10 -29.69 4.12
CA LEU A 105 -2.88 -28.94 2.87
C LEU A 105 -2.48 -29.87 1.71
N THR A 106 -1.64 -30.87 2.01
CA THR A 106 -1.21 -31.87 1.03
C THR A 106 -2.40 -32.69 0.52
N LEU A 107 -3.24 -33.22 1.43
CA LEU A 107 -4.44 -33.98 1.07
C LEU A 107 -5.46 -33.11 0.29
N LEU A 108 -5.58 -31.84 0.63
CA LEU A 108 -6.43 -30.91 -0.10
C LEU A 108 -5.95 -30.73 -1.55
N HIS A 109 -4.63 -30.61 -1.76
CA HIS A 109 -4.05 -30.55 -3.10
C HIS A 109 -4.32 -31.83 -3.89
N GLU A 110 -4.08 -33.00 -3.29
CA GLU A 110 -4.28 -34.31 -3.92
C GLU A 110 -5.73 -34.57 -4.32
N THR A 111 -6.68 -34.01 -3.58
CA THR A 111 -8.12 -34.10 -3.89
C THR A 111 -8.57 -33.09 -4.95
N GLY A 112 -7.68 -32.19 -5.41
CA GLY A 112 -7.99 -31.19 -6.42
C GLY A 112 -8.98 -30.13 -5.93
N LEU A 113 -8.93 -29.83 -4.63
CA LEU A 113 -9.79 -28.83 -3.98
C LEU A 113 -8.97 -27.61 -3.57
N ARG A 114 -9.65 -26.47 -3.36
CA ARG A 114 -9.01 -25.24 -2.87
C ARG A 114 -9.53 -24.81 -1.51
N ILE A 115 -8.76 -23.92 -0.88
CA ILE A 115 -9.09 -23.29 0.40
C ILE A 115 -10.32 -22.36 0.25
N PRO A 116 -11.18 -22.25 1.27
CA PRO A 116 -12.25 -21.25 1.35
C PRO A 116 -11.68 -19.83 1.51
N GLU A 117 -12.31 -18.87 0.84
CA GLU A 117 -11.89 -17.48 0.78
C GLU A 117 -11.69 -16.83 2.15
N GLU A 118 -12.58 -17.15 3.10
CA GLU A 118 -12.57 -16.62 4.45
C GLU A 118 -11.33 -17.03 5.27
N LEU A 119 -10.62 -18.09 4.86
CA LEU A 119 -9.43 -18.60 5.56
C LEU A 119 -8.10 -18.22 4.89
N LEU A 120 -8.15 -17.62 3.69
CA LEU A 120 -6.95 -17.25 2.94
C LEU A 120 -6.02 -16.28 3.70
N PRO A 121 -6.50 -15.20 4.36
CA PRO A 121 -5.60 -14.28 5.06
C PRO A 121 -4.79 -14.97 6.17
N ALA A 122 -5.45 -15.81 6.99
CA ALA A 122 -4.81 -16.53 8.08
C ALA A 122 -3.76 -17.52 7.59
N LEU A 123 -4.00 -18.19 6.46
CA LEU A 123 -3.04 -19.10 5.84
C LEU A 123 -1.87 -18.38 5.17
N LEU A 124 -2.12 -17.25 4.52
CA LEU A 124 -1.06 -16.40 3.96
C LEU A 124 -0.16 -15.86 5.08
N ASP A 125 -0.74 -15.46 6.21
CA ASP A 125 0.02 -15.07 7.41
C ASP A 125 0.83 -16.24 7.98
N ALA A 126 0.29 -17.45 7.98
CA ALA A 126 1.01 -18.65 8.41
C ALA A 126 2.21 -18.95 7.47
N GLY A 127 2.02 -18.89 6.15
CA GLY A 127 3.09 -19.10 5.17
C GLY A 127 4.14 -17.97 5.14
N ALA A 128 3.76 -16.76 5.54
CA ALA A 128 4.71 -15.66 5.76
C ALA A 128 5.63 -15.95 6.95
N LYS A 129 5.09 -16.48 8.05
CA LYS A 129 5.82 -16.84 9.27
C LYS A 129 6.62 -18.14 9.15
N GLN A 130 6.12 -19.12 8.39
CA GLN A 130 6.68 -20.46 8.30
C GLN A 130 6.95 -20.81 6.82
N ALA A 131 8.21 -20.65 6.40
CA ALA A 131 8.59 -20.85 5.00
C ALA A 131 8.38 -22.30 4.51
N GLU A 132 8.49 -23.28 5.40
CA GLU A 132 8.28 -24.70 5.11
C GLU A 132 6.84 -25.05 4.70
N LEU A 133 5.84 -24.23 5.08
CA LEU A 133 4.44 -24.46 4.69
C LEU A 133 4.15 -24.10 3.23
N ARG A 134 4.98 -23.23 2.63
CA ARG A 134 4.70 -22.63 1.32
C ARG A 134 4.51 -23.66 0.20
N PRO A 135 5.34 -24.72 0.07
CA PRO A 135 5.16 -25.71 -0.99
C PRO A 135 3.82 -26.44 -0.93
N MET A 136 3.25 -26.63 0.27
CA MET A 136 1.95 -27.27 0.47
C MET A 136 0.79 -26.28 0.36
N LEU A 137 1.01 -25.01 0.69
CA LEU A 137 0.00 -23.95 0.63
C LEU A 137 -0.25 -23.46 -0.81
N LEU A 138 0.82 -23.19 -1.57
CA LEU A 138 0.70 -22.57 -2.90
C LEU A 138 -0.25 -23.30 -3.84
N PRO A 139 -0.25 -24.65 -3.93
CA PRO A 139 -1.11 -25.38 -4.85
C PRO A 139 -2.61 -25.31 -4.54
N VAL A 140 -3.01 -24.88 -3.34
CA VAL A 140 -4.40 -24.90 -2.85
C VAL A 140 -4.99 -23.51 -2.63
N LEU A 141 -4.24 -22.44 -2.88
CA LEU A 141 -4.66 -21.04 -2.70
C LEU A 141 -5.80 -20.62 -3.64
N GLY A 142 -5.80 -21.15 -4.86
CA GLY A 142 -6.66 -20.66 -5.95
C GLY A 142 -6.31 -19.24 -6.39
N GLN A 143 -7.02 -18.74 -7.40
CA GLN A 143 -6.87 -17.41 -7.97
C GLN A 143 -7.06 -16.32 -6.93
N ARG A 144 -8.04 -16.50 -6.02
CA ARG A 144 -8.29 -15.53 -4.95
C ARG A 144 -7.11 -15.38 -4.00
N GLY A 145 -6.43 -16.48 -3.64
CA GLY A 145 -5.25 -16.43 -2.77
C GLY A 145 -4.08 -15.72 -3.42
N HIS A 146 -3.81 -16.03 -4.70
CA HIS A 146 -2.76 -15.34 -5.47
C HIS A 146 -3.08 -13.86 -5.69
N TRP A 147 -4.33 -13.52 -5.98
CA TRP A 147 -4.79 -12.13 -6.11
C TRP A 147 -4.64 -11.36 -4.80
N LEU A 148 -4.99 -11.99 -3.67
CA LEU A 148 -4.87 -11.37 -2.36
C LEU A 148 -3.40 -11.13 -1.97
N ALA A 149 -2.51 -12.05 -2.32
CA ALA A 149 -1.06 -11.91 -2.11
C ALA A 149 -0.44 -10.68 -2.78
N GLN A 150 -1.03 -10.19 -3.89
CA GLN A 150 -0.57 -8.98 -4.58
C GLN A 150 -0.85 -7.68 -3.81
N GLN A 151 -1.77 -7.71 -2.84
CA GLN A 151 -2.19 -6.52 -2.09
C GLN A 151 -1.33 -6.26 -0.84
N GLN A 152 -0.53 -7.24 -0.41
CA GLN A 152 0.28 -7.14 0.81
C GLN A 152 1.68 -7.75 0.61
N THR A 153 2.70 -6.93 0.81
CA THR A 153 4.12 -7.29 0.67
C THR A 153 4.55 -8.50 1.50
N ALA A 154 3.98 -8.68 2.71
CA ALA A 154 4.26 -9.83 3.57
C ALA A 154 3.86 -11.17 2.94
N TRP A 155 2.94 -11.16 1.97
CA TRP A 155 2.43 -12.34 1.27
C TRP A 155 3.06 -12.55 -0.11
N SER A 156 4.11 -11.79 -0.45
CA SER A 156 4.81 -11.86 -1.74
C SER A 156 5.22 -13.28 -2.16
N PHE A 157 5.52 -14.17 -1.22
CA PHE A 157 5.83 -15.58 -1.52
C PHE A 157 4.71 -16.32 -2.27
N ALA A 158 3.47 -15.86 -2.14
CA ALA A 158 2.27 -16.44 -2.74
C ALA A 158 1.87 -15.78 -4.06
N ILE A 159 2.64 -14.82 -4.56
CA ILE A 159 2.43 -14.30 -5.91
C ILE A 159 3.01 -15.33 -6.88
N GLU A 160 2.15 -15.91 -7.73
CA GLU A 160 2.58 -16.83 -8.77
C GLU A 160 3.62 -16.12 -9.64
N THR A 161 4.81 -16.70 -9.75
CA THR A 161 5.82 -16.13 -10.64
C THR A 161 5.51 -16.60 -12.05
N GLY A 162 4.79 -15.78 -12.83
CA GLY A 162 4.55 -15.98 -14.25
C GLY A 162 5.81 -16.43 -15.00
N ASP A 163 5.61 -17.18 -16.07
CA ASP A 163 6.68 -17.81 -16.85
C ASP A 163 7.80 -16.82 -17.19
N GLU A 164 8.99 -17.01 -16.61
CA GLU A 164 10.15 -16.15 -16.88
C GLU A 164 10.55 -16.15 -18.36
N ASN A 165 10.16 -17.17 -19.14
CA ASN A 165 10.36 -17.18 -20.59
C ASN A 165 9.66 -16.00 -21.27
N LEU A 166 8.58 -15.46 -20.68
CA LEU A 166 7.90 -14.25 -21.18
C LEU A 166 8.83 -13.05 -21.20
N TRP A 167 9.92 -13.02 -20.41
CA TRP A 167 10.92 -11.96 -20.52
C TRP A 167 11.57 -11.93 -21.91
N GLN A 168 11.79 -13.10 -22.51
CA GLN A 168 12.44 -13.27 -23.81
C GLN A 168 11.43 -13.30 -24.96
N THR A 169 10.27 -13.92 -24.76
CA THR A 169 9.30 -14.20 -25.82
C THR A 169 8.08 -13.27 -25.82
N GLY A 170 7.81 -12.61 -24.69
CA GLY A 170 6.61 -11.82 -24.46
C GLY A 170 6.65 -10.44 -25.12
N GLN A 171 5.46 -9.90 -25.36
CA GLN A 171 5.28 -8.51 -25.76
C GLN A 171 5.59 -7.58 -24.58
N PHE A 172 5.76 -6.29 -24.88
CA PHE A 172 6.11 -5.27 -23.87
C PHE A 172 5.24 -5.31 -22.60
N ALA A 173 3.92 -5.42 -22.74
CA ALA A 173 3.00 -5.45 -21.60
C ALA A 173 3.20 -6.69 -20.71
N GLU A 174 3.47 -7.85 -21.32
CA GLU A 174 3.72 -9.11 -20.61
C GLU A 174 5.06 -9.07 -19.87
N ARG A 175 6.09 -8.54 -20.52
CA ARG A 175 7.41 -8.31 -19.91
C ARG A 175 7.32 -7.34 -18.73
N LEU A 176 6.53 -6.27 -18.85
CA LEU A 176 6.32 -5.28 -17.80
C LEU A 176 5.59 -5.89 -16.59
N ALA A 177 4.56 -6.72 -16.85
CA ALA A 177 3.84 -7.44 -15.81
C ALA A 177 4.75 -8.44 -15.08
N LEU A 178 5.52 -9.24 -15.83
CA LEU A 178 6.51 -10.16 -15.28
C LEU A 178 7.53 -9.44 -14.41
N LEU A 179 8.09 -8.32 -14.88
CA LEU A 179 9.11 -7.58 -14.13
C LEU A 179 8.55 -6.97 -12.84
N ARG A 180 7.31 -6.45 -12.83
CA ARG A 180 6.63 -5.99 -11.59
C ARG A 180 6.47 -7.11 -10.58
N GLN A 181 6.02 -8.26 -11.04
CA GLN A 181 5.77 -9.42 -10.21
C GLN A 181 7.09 -10.02 -9.67
N LEU A 182 8.14 -10.10 -10.49
CA LEU A 182 9.48 -10.47 -10.04
C LEU A 182 10.03 -9.42 -9.06
N ARG A 183 9.77 -8.12 -9.26
CA ARG A 183 10.23 -7.09 -8.33
C ARG A 183 9.62 -7.27 -6.94
N ALA A 184 8.35 -7.63 -6.87
CA ALA A 184 7.66 -7.88 -5.60
C ALA A 184 8.12 -9.15 -4.87
N THR A 185 8.63 -10.15 -5.58
CA THR A 185 8.90 -11.50 -5.04
C THR A 185 10.38 -11.89 -4.99
N ARG A 186 11.13 -11.51 -6.03
CA ARG A 186 12.55 -11.83 -6.28
C ARG A 186 13.24 -10.57 -6.84
N PRO A 187 13.41 -9.51 -6.04
CA PRO A 187 13.90 -8.21 -6.51
C PRO A 187 15.27 -8.28 -7.20
N GLU A 188 16.17 -9.13 -6.70
CA GLU A 188 17.49 -9.36 -7.31
C GLU A 188 17.38 -10.02 -8.70
N ARG A 189 16.43 -10.95 -8.88
CA ARG A 189 16.18 -11.59 -10.17
C ARG A 189 15.61 -10.62 -11.19
N ALA A 190 14.67 -9.76 -10.77
CA ALA A 190 14.14 -8.68 -11.60
C ALA A 190 15.25 -7.74 -12.08
N LEU A 191 16.11 -7.29 -11.16
CA LEU A 191 17.24 -6.43 -11.48
C LEU A 191 18.24 -7.13 -12.43
N ALA A 192 18.54 -8.40 -12.20
CA ALA A 192 19.44 -9.19 -13.04
C ALA A 192 18.91 -9.33 -14.48
N LEU A 193 17.62 -9.64 -14.66
CA LEU A 193 17.00 -9.73 -15.99
C LEU A 193 17.06 -8.38 -16.71
N LEU A 194 16.69 -7.29 -16.03
CA LEU A 194 16.70 -5.95 -16.60
C LEU A 194 18.11 -5.50 -17.00
N THR A 195 19.08 -5.73 -16.11
CA THR A 195 20.49 -5.35 -16.35
C THR A 195 21.08 -6.13 -17.51
N ALA A 196 20.77 -7.43 -17.62
CA ALA A 196 21.28 -8.29 -18.68
C ALA A 196 20.82 -7.85 -20.08
N THR A 197 19.57 -7.40 -20.24
CA THR A 197 19.01 -7.03 -21.54
C THR A 197 19.00 -5.52 -21.81
N TRP A 198 19.44 -4.69 -20.85
CA TRP A 198 19.29 -3.23 -20.91
C TRP A 198 19.77 -2.58 -22.21
N LYS A 199 20.93 -3.02 -22.72
CA LYS A 199 21.54 -2.48 -23.95
C LYS A 199 20.70 -2.79 -25.20
N GLU A 200 19.91 -3.86 -25.17
CA GLU A 200 19.06 -4.34 -26.26
C GLU A 200 17.64 -3.75 -26.18
N GLU A 201 17.25 -3.21 -25.02
CA GLU A 201 15.92 -2.61 -24.84
C GLU A 201 15.71 -1.39 -25.74
N ARG A 202 14.49 -1.28 -26.27
CA ARG A 202 14.05 -0.11 -27.02
C ARG A 202 13.99 1.09 -26.08
N VAL A 203 14.48 2.24 -26.55
CA VAL A 203 14.54 3.49 -25.78
C VAL A 203 13.18 3.86 -25.14
N ARG A 204 12.09 3.69 -25.89
CA ARG A 204 10.72 3.99 -25.41
C ARG A 204 10.24 3.10 -24.25
N ASP A 205 10.82 1.90 -24.11
CA ASP A 205 10.41 0.89 -23.13
C ASP A 205 11.28 0.99 -21.86
N ARG A 206 12.55 1.40 -22.00
CA ARG A 206 13.53 1.56 -20.91
C ARG A 206 13.00 2.33 -19.72
N LYS A 207 12.38 3.51 -19.94
CA LYS A 207 11.85 4.35 -18.85
C LYS A 207 10.80 3.60 -18.03
N GLN A 208 9.91 2.85 -18.68
CA GLN A 208 8.83 2.11 -18.00
C GLN A 208 9.38 0.91 -17.21
N PHE A 209 10.37 0.18 -17.75
CA PHE A 209 11.04 -0.87 -17.00
C PHE A 209 11.81 -0.31 -15.80
N LEU A 210 12.53 0.80 -15.98
CA LEU A 210 13.29 1.45 -14.92
C LEU A 210 12.40 1.90 -13.76
N GLN A 211 11.21 2.44 -14.07
CA GLN A 211 10.24 2.88 -13.07
C GLN A 211 9.73 1.75 -12.16
N ILE A 212 9.82 0.48 -12.57
CA ILE A 212 9.44 -0.66 -11.71
C ILE A 212 10.37 -0.76 -10.49
N LEU A 213 11.63 -0.34 -10.60
CA LEU A 213 12.57 -0.39 -9.47
C LEU A 213 12.18 0.54 -8.31
N ALA A 214 11.26 1.49 -8.55
CA ALA A 214 10.69 2.35 -7.51
C ALA A 214 10.05 1.58 -6.37
N ASP A 215 9.47 0.40 -6.66
CA ASP A 215 8.88 -0.50 -5.69
C ASP A 215 10.01 -1.30 -5.03
N GLY A 216 10.16 -1.20 -3.70
CA GLY A 216 11.24 -1.88 -2.98
C GLY A 216 12.66 -1.38 -3.30
N LEU A 217 12.79 -0.14 -3.80
CA LEU A 217 14.08 0.48 -4.14
C LEU A 217 15.11 0.35 -3.01
N SER A 218 16.31 -0.12 -3.35
CA SER A 218 17.39 -0.39 -2.39
C SER A 218 18.77 -0.08 -2.97
N MET A 219 19.81 -0.09 -2.13
CA MET A 219 21.19 0.11 -2.58
C MET A 219 21.70 -0.98 -3.54
N THR A 220 21.04 -2.14 -3.61
CA THR A 220 21.35 -3.18 -4.60
C THR A 220 21.08 -2.71 -6.03
N ASP A 221 20.13 -1.80 -6.22
CA ASP A 221 19.78 -1.24 -7.52
C ASP A 221 20.77 -0.14 -7.97
N GLU A 222 21.54 0.43 -7.03
CA GLU A 222 22.41 1.59 -7.25
C GLU A 222 23.45 1.40 -8.37
N PRO A 223 24.20 0.28 -8.43
CA PRO A 223 25.24 0.13 -9.44
C PRO A 223 24.67 0.16 -10.85
N PHE A 224 23.51 -0.48 -11.07
CA PHE A 224 22.80 -0.45 -12.34
C PHE A 224 22.31 0.96 -12.66
N LEU A 225 21.59 1.62 -11.73
CA LEU A 225 21.06 2.97 -11.95
C LEU A 225 22.15 4.00 -12.29
N GLU A 226 23.33 3.87 -11.70
CA GLU A 226 24.49 4.73 -12.01
C GLU A 226 25.05 4.50 -13.41
N THR A 227 24.94 3.29 -13.97
CA THR A 227 25.24 3.08 -15.40
C THR A 227 24.16 3.68 -16.31
N VAL A 228 22.92 3.78 -15.85
CA VAL A 228 21.80 4.35 -16.62
C VAL A 228 21.87 5.88 -16.68
N LEU A 229 22.59 6.55 -15.76
CA LEU A 229 22.88 7.99 -15.88
C LEU A 229 23.59 8.34 -17.19
N ASP A 230 24.34 7.39 -17.77
CA ASP A 230 25.06 7.56 -19.03
C ASP A 230 24.21 7.16 -20.27
N ASP A 231 22.90 6.94 -20.10
CA ASP A 231 22.00 6.65 -21.22
C ASP A 231 21.88 7.88 -22.16
N ARG A 232 21.90 7.63 -23.47
CA ARG A 232 21.82 8.69 -24.50
C ARG A 232 20.47 9.40 -24.49
N ASN A 233 19.42 8.74 -23.99
CA ASN A 233 18.11 9.34 -23.86
C ASN A 233 17.99 10.08 -22.52
N THR A 234 17.81 11.39 -22.59
CA THR A 234 17.75 12.26 -21.41
C THR A 234 16.58 11.91 -20.48
N ASP A 235 15.42 11.48 -20.98
CA ASP A 235 14.29 11.08 -20.12
C ASP A 235 14.59 9.82 -19.31
N VAL A 236 15.38 8.90 -19.88
CA VAL A 236 15.83 7.67 -19.21
C VAL A 236 16.88 8.00 -18.15
N ALA A 237 17.88 8.83 -18.49
CA ALA A 237 18.90 9.29 -17.55
C ALA A 237 18.28 10.07 -16.37
N HIS A 238 17.34 10.98 -16.63
CA HIS A 238 16.60 11.70 -15.56
C HIS A 238 15.78 10.75 -14.69
N ALA A 239 15.14 9.72 -15.26
CA ALA A 239 14.41 8.74 -14.47
C ALA A 239 15.35 7.96 -13.52
N ALA A 240 16.57 7.63 -13.97
CA ALA A 240 17.58 7.01 -13.10
C ALA A 240 18.05 7.96 -12.00
N ALA A 241 18.33 9.22 -12.33
CA ALA A 241 18.71 10.24 -11.34
C ALA A 241 17.62 10.42 -10.27
N GLY A 242 16.35 10.44 -10.66
CA GLY A 242 15.21 10.52 -9.74
C GLY A 242 15.10 9.31 -8.79
N LEU A 243 15.44 8.11 -9.25
CA LEU A 243 15.51 6.93 -8.38
C LEU A 243 16.73 7.00 -7.45
N LEU A 244 17.92 7.35 -7.95
CA LEU A 244 19.13 7.50 -7.13
C LEU A 244 18.97 8.56 -6.04
N ALA A 245 18.25 9.65 -6.31
CA ALA A 245 17.96 10.69 -5.34
C ALA A 245 17.12 10.20 -4.14
N ARG A 246 16.37 9.09 -4.29
CA ARG A 246 15.60 8.45 -3.20
C ARG A 246 16.47 7.53 -2.33
N LEU A 247 17.73 7.31 -2.70
CA LEU A 247 18.70 6.50 -1.96
C LEU A 247 19.74 7.44 -1.32
N PRO A 248 19.62 7.77 -0.01
CA PRO A 248 20.49 8.76 0.64
C PRO A 248 21.98 8.40 0.59
N ALA A 249 22.30 7.11 0.51
CA ALA A 249 23.66 6.59 0.43
C ALA A 249 24.18 6.45 -1.02
N SER A 250 23.40 6.80 -2.05
CA SER A 250 23.83 6.66 -3.45
C SER A 250 25.01 7.57 -3.78
N ARG A 251 25.85 7.14 -4.73
CA ARG A 251 26.98 7.96 -5.19
C ARG A 251 26.51 9.29 -5.77
N LEU A 252 25.36 9.34 -6.45
CA LEU A 252 24.75 10.58 -6.93
C LEU A 252 24.45 11.54 -5.78
N VAL A 253 23.75 11.09 -4.73
CA VAL A 253 23.43 11.96 -3.58
C VAL A 253 24.71 12.46 -2.90
N GLN A 254 25.71 11.61 -2.75
CA GLN A 254 27.01 12.01 -2.19
C GLN A 254 27.70 13.08 -3.06
N ARG A 255 27.77 12.90 -4.39
CA ARG A 255 28.36 13.88 -5.32
C ARG A 255 27.62 15.21 -5.26
N LEU A 256 26.29 15.19 -5.31
CA LEU A 256 25.49 16.42 -5.29
C LEU A 256 25.57 17.13 -3.93
N THR A 257 25.60 16.39 -2.82
CA THR A 257 25.78 16.97 -1.48
C THR A 257 27.16 17.61 -1.34
N ALA A 258 28.23 16.92 -1.76
CA ALA A 258 29.58 17.46 -1.72
C ALA A 258 29.74 18.72 -2.58
N ARG A 259 29.00 18.83 -3.69
CA ARG A 259 28.96 20.01 -4.55
C ARG A 259 28.12 21.15 -3.98
N ALA A 260 26.99 20.84 -3.36
CA ALA A 260 26.07 21.84 -2.82
C ALA A 260 26.62 22.51 -1.56
N LEU A 261 27.26 21.74 -0.66
CA LEU A 261 27.71 22.25 0.64
C LEU A 261 28.61 23.50 0.56
N PRO A 262 29.64 23.58 -0.32
CA PRO A 262 30.47 24.78 -0.46
C PRO A 262 29.72 26.02 -0.96
N LEU A 263 28.56 25.85 -1.61
CA LEU A 263 27.77 26.92 -2.19
C LEU A 263 26.83 27.57 -1.17
N LEU A 264 26.58 26.90 -0.04
CA LEU A 264 25.68 27.38 1.01
C LEU A 264 26.47 28.13 2.07
N ARG A 265 26.30 29.45 2.13
CA ARG A 265 26.89 30.29 3.19
C ARG A 265 25.80 30.73 4.15
N LEU A 266 25.92 30.36 5.43
CA LEU A 266 25.04 30.90 6.47
C LEU A 266 25.53 32.29 6.88
N MET A 267 24.72 33.30 6.65
CA MET A 267 24.96 34.67 7.10
C MET A 267 24.17 34.93 8.40
N PRO A 268 24.83 34.93 9.57
CA PRO A 268 24.16 35.20 10.84
C PRO A 268 23.74 36.67 10.94
N GLY A 269 22.56 36.93 11.50
CA GLY A 269 22.01 38.29 11.63
C GLY A 269 20.78 38.35 12.54
N LYS A 270 20.00 39.46 12.48
CA LYS A 270 18.69 39.54 13.20
C LYS A 270 17.72 38.44 12.78
N ARG A 271 17.87 37.94 11.55
CA ARG A 271 17.32 36.70 11.03
C ARG A 271 18.43 36.07 10.21
N ASP A 272 18.73 34.81 10.48
CA ASP A 272 19.73 34.07 9.71
C ASP A 272 19.29 33.96 8.25
N ARG A 273 20.23 34.15 7.33
CA ARG A 273 19.99 34.02 5.88
C ARG A 273 20.95 33.02 5.28
N LEU A 274 20.44 32.18 4.39
CA LEU A 274 21.25 31.36 3.51
C LEU A 274 21.59 32.17 2.25
N ASP A 275 22.88 32.33 1.96
CA ASP A 275 23.38 32.88 0.72
C ASP A 275 23.86 31.74 -0.17
N VAL A 276 23.49 31.77 -1.46
CA VAL A 276 23.78 30.71 -2.43
C VAL A 276 24.32 31.32 -3.71
N GLU A 277 25.55 30.98 -4.05
CA GLU A 277 26.16 31.32 -5.32
C GLU A 277 26.17 30.06 -6.20
N LEU A 278 25.43 30.07 -7.31
CA LEU A 278 25.29 28.89 -8.17
C LEU A 278 26.60 28.66 -8.96
N PRO A 279 27.02 27.39 -9.15
CA PRO A 279 28.23 27.07 -9.88
C PRO A 279 28.00 27.26 -11.39
N GLU A 280 29.11 27.37 -12.14
CA GLU A 280 29.05 27.27 -13.59
C GLU A 280 28.65 25.85 -14.03
N ASP A 281 28.06 25.76 -15.24
CA ASP A 281 27.62 24.48 -15.78
C ASP A 281 28.83 23.59 -16.09
N ASP A 282 28.77 22.34 -15.67
CA ASP A 282 29.76 21.29 -15.99
C ASP A 282 29.02 20.06 -16.53
N ALA A 283 29.63 19.36 -17.49
CA ALA A 283 29.15 18.10 -18.05
C ALA A 283 28.83 17.06 -16.96
N THR A 284 29.53 17.12 -15.82
CA THR A 284 29.25 16.24 -14.68
C THR A 284 27.93 16.57 -13.96
N LEU A 285 27.47 17.83 -13.95
CA LEU A 285 26.16 18.23 -13.44
C LEU A 285 25.04 17.75 -14.37
N ALA A 286 25.26 17.86 -15.69
CA ALA A 286 24.32 17.36 -16.69
C ALA A 286 24.13 15.84 -16.60
N ARG A 287 25.21 15.07 -16.39
CA ARG A 287 25.15 13.62 -16.13
C ARG A 287 24.29 13.28 -14.91
N ASP A 288 24.40 14.07 -13.85
CA ASP A 288 23.66 13.85 -12.59
C ASP A 288 22.21 14.41 -12.63
N GLY A 289 21.71 14.80 -13.81
CA GLY A 289 20.33 15.23 -14.02
C GLY A 289 20.05 16.69 -13.66
N ILE A 290 21.09 17.52 -13.52
CA ILE A 290 20.95 18.97 -13.32
C ILE A 290 21.19 19.68 -14.66
N THR A 291 20.10 20.12 -15.29
CA THR A 291 20.10 20.95 -16.51
C THR A 291 19.42 22.28 -16.23
N ARG A 292 19.91 23.39 -16.82
CA ARG A 292 19.22 24.69 -16.72
C ARG A 292 17.83 24.63 -17.36
N SER A 293 16.85 25.20 -16.68
CA SER A 293 15.52 25.57 -17.22
C SER A 293 15.61 26.81 -18.08
#